data_AF-A0A9E7F0R4-F1
#
_entry.id   AF-A0A9E7F0R4-F1
#
_cell.length_a   1.000
_cell.length_b   1.000
_cell.length_c   1.000
_cell.angle_alpha   90.00
_cell.angle_beta   90.00
_cell.angle_gamma   90.00
#
_symmetry.space_group_name_H-M   'P 1'
#
loop_
_entity.id
_entity.type
_entity.pdbx_description
1 polymer ?
#
loop_
_entity_poly.entity_id
_entity_poly.type
_entity_poly.pdbx_seq_one_letter_code
_entity_poly.pdbx_strand_id
1 'polypeptide(L)'
;MGLAEVLLLQFLTLGPMGSTGEENTSTDITFPLSSNCPKNCGNISFEYPFGIGSGCFRAGFNLTCVNQTTDPPTRGLFLGNGTVEVIDIDMDNGNVSVKTPIVTMEVGEEYISDTLIDLRNFPFSFNLAANFTDSFTISLAYNDIFVAGCSVNADLVDLATNKTIQTFSATCYPNSCSPHEFWDSFGMGYCRFYMYSSNTENLTFLLIRLTRLNQTEHHLFNTSIVKAFIYSWSNFTRDIKRIVNGMETQVTVANLAWYITDYTTYKKANKNMITYA
;
A
#
# COMPACT_ATOMS: atom_id res chain seq x y z
N MET A 1 -65.02 -42.80 34.81
CA MET A 1 -65.01 -42.55 33.35
C MET A 1 -65.88 -41.32 33.13
N GLY A 2 -65.40 -40.20 32.60
CA GLY A 2 -64.04 -39.79 32.21
C GLY A 2 -64.06 -38.35 31.67
N LEU A 3 -62.91 -37.79 31.25
CA LEU A 3 -62.74 -36.63 30.34
C LEU A 3 -63.55 -35.35 30.69
N ALA A 4 -63.00 -34.23 31.18
CA ALA A 4 -61.65 -33.65 31.14
C ALA A 4 -61.18 -33.08 29.79
N GLU A 5 -61.64 -31.86 29.48
CA GLU A 5 -60.97 -30.85 28.63
C GLU A 5 -60.78 -29.58 29.51
N VAL A 6 -59.66 -28.85 29.62
CA VAL A 6 -58.41 -28.71 28.85
C VAL A 6 -58.59 -27.96 27.52
N LEU A 7 -58.13 -26.72 27.32
CA LEU A 7 -57.48 -25.78 28.27
C LEU A 7 -58.04 -24.33 28.07
N LEU A 8 -57.39 -23.22 27.68
CA LEU A 8 -55.99 -22.82 27.49
C LEU A 8 -55.90 -21.28 27.64
N LEU A 9 -55.04 -20.75 28.50
CA LEU A 9 -54.65 -19.33 28.55
C LEU A 9 -53.12 -19.23 28.75
N GLN A 10 -52.42 -18.58 27.82
CA GLN A 10 -50.95 -18.51 27.82
C GLN A 10 -50.46 -17.30 28.63
N PHE A 11 -49.70 -17.56 29.70
CA PHE A 11 -48.87 -16.53 30.34
C PHE A 11 -47.43 -16.69 29.87
N LEU A 12 -46.96 -15.76 29.03
CA LEU A 12 -45.54 -15.64 28.66
C LEU A 12 -44.78 -15.04 29.84
N THR A 13 -43.96 -15.85 30.52
CA THR A 13 -43.01 -15.36 31.53
C THR A 13 -41.71 -14.91 30.85
N LEU A 14 -41.40 -13.61 30.93
CA LEU A 14 -40.07 -13.13 30.56
C LEU A 14 -39.06 -13.57 31.62
N GLY A 15 -38.27 -14.59 31.30
CA GLY A 15 -37.01 -14.84 32.01
C GLY A 15 -35.98 -13.76 31.63
N PRO A 16 -35.13 -13.30 32.57
CA PRO A 16 -34.08 -12.35 32.24
C PRO A 16 -33.04 -13.01 31.34
N MET A 17 -32.86 -12.47 30.13
CA MET A 17 -31.74 -12.86 29.26
C MET A 17 -30.44 -12.37 29.89
N GLY A 18 -29.72 -13.28 30.56
CA GLY A 18 -28.37 -13.01 31.02
C GLY A 18 -27.45 -12.81 29.82
N SER A 19 -27.02 -11.57 29.58
CA SER A 19 -26.05 -11.26 28.54
C SER A 19 -24.70 -11.83 28.93
N THR A 20 -24.33 -12.98 28.37
CA THR A 20 -22.93 -13.40 28.29
C THR A 20 -22.25 -12.45 27.30
N GLY A 21 -21.71 -11.35 27.82
CA GLY A 21 -20.79 -10.52 27.06
C GLY A 21 -19.59 -11.37 26.69
N GLU A 22 -19.46 -11.71 25.40
CA GLU A 22 -18.19 -12.19 24.88
C GLU A 22 -17.21 -11.03 25.00
N GLU A 23 -16.34 -11.14 26.01
CA GLU A 23 -15.25 -10.21 26.25
C GLU A 23 -14.26 -10.38 25.09
N ASN A 24 -14.49 -9.58 24.04
CA ASN A 24 -13.83 -9.68 22.74
C ASN A 24 -12.36 -9.26 22.88
N THR A 25 -11.59 -10.19 23.44
CA THR A 25 -10.18 -10.08 23.76
C THR A 25 -9.38 -10.14 22.47
N SER A 26 -9.35 -8.98 21.80
CA SER A 26 -8.35 -8.65 20.80
C SER A 26 -6.99 -8.91 21.42
N THR A 27 -6.44 -10.07 21.08
CA THR A 27 -5.12 -10.49 21.49
C THR A 27 -4.19 -9.82 20.50
N ASP A 28 -3.63 -8.69 20.91
CA ASP A 28 -2.43 -8.10 20.31
C ASP A 28 -1.41 -9.24 20.14
N ILE A 29 -1.15 -9.62 18.88
CA ILE A 29 -0.29 -10.75 18.55
C ILE A 29 1.16 -10.26 18.45
N THR A 30 1.64 -9.72 19.57
CA THR A 30 3.01 -9.27 19.78
C THR A 30 4.00 -10.42 19.50
N PHE A 31 5.00 -10.18 18.67
CA PHE A 31 6.03 -11.14 18.27
C PHE A 31 7.43 -10.70 18.74
N PRO A 32 7.73 -10.89 20.04
CA PRO A 32 8.77 -10.13 20.73
C PRO A 32 10.18 -10.50 20.27
N LEU A 33 10.85 -9.53 19.64
CA LEU A 33 12.29 -9.59 19.37
C LEU A 33 13.10 -9.89 20.65
N SER A 34 14.13 -10.71 20.46
CA SER A 34 15.09 -11.09 21.51
C SER A 34 15.66 -9.88 22.25
N SER A 35 16.00 -10.06 23.54
CA SER A 35 16.55 -9.00 24.41
C SER A 35 17.78 -8.28 23.85
N ASN A 36 18.48 -8.94 22.93
CA ASN A 36 19.75 -8.48 22.36
C ASN A 36 19.57 -7.72 21.04
N CYS A 37 18.34 -7.63 20.54
CA CYS A 37 18.00 -7.01 19.26
C CYS A 37 17.43 -5.59 19.45
N PRO A 38 17.76 -4.62 18.58
CA PRO A 38 17.06 -3.34 18.53
C PRO A 38 15.57 -3.54 18.26
N LYS A 39 14.70 -2.82 19.00
CA LYS A 39 13.23 -2.89 18.87
C LYS A 39 12.59 -1.67 18.22
N ASN A 40 13.40 -0.66 17.90
CA ASN A 40 12.96 0.57 17.23
C ASN A 40 14.11 1.24 16.47
N CYS A 41 13.74 2.19 15.62
CA CYS A 41 14.63 3.13 14.96
C CYS A 41 13.97 4.51 14.97
N GLY A 42 14.52 5.43 15.77
CA GLY A 42 13.87 6.71 16.02
C GLY A 42 12.53 6.49 16.72
N ASN A 43 11.44 6.91 16.06
CA ASN A 43 10.07 6.76 16.60
C ASN A 43 9.36 5.48 16.11
N ILE A 44 9.95 4.73 15.17
CA ILE A 44 9.31 3.54 14.57
C ILE A 44 9.73 2.30 15.35
N SER A 45 8.78 1.67 16.05
CA SER A 45 8.92 0.33 16.63
C SER A 45 8.70 -0.77 15.59
N PHE A 46 9.27 -1.95 15.83
CA PHE A 46 9.06 -3.13 14.98
C PHE A 46 9.36 -4.42 15.74
N GLU A 47 8.80 -5.51 15.24
CA GLU A 47 8.82 -6.85 15.85
C GLU A 47 9.18 -7.91 14.81
N TYR A 48 9.42 -9.17 15.21
CA TYR A 48 9.68 -10.23 14.23
C TYR A 48 8.43 -10.36 13.32
N PRO A 49 8.58 -10.59 11.99
CA PRO A 49 9.78 -10.94 11.23
C PRO A 49 10.83 -9.84 11.02
N PHE A 50 10.51 -8.57 11.29
CA PHE A 50 11.40 -7.44 11.06
C PHE A 50 12.50 -7.31 12.12
N GLY A 51 13.69 -6.83 11.71
CA GLY A 51 14.70 -6.45 12.69
C GLY A 51 16.06 -6.06 12.13
N ILE A 52 16.91 -5.54 13.02
CA ILE A 52 18.22 -4.97 12.68
C ILE A 52 19.33 -5.86 13.24
N GLY A 53 20.26 -6.27 12.37
CA GLY A 53 21.45 -7.03 12.76
C GLY A 53 21.29 -8.56 12.66
N SER A 54 22.44 -9.26 12.63
CA SER A 54 22.50 -10.70 12.37
C SER A 54 21.74 -11.51 13.43
N GLY A 55 20.78 -12.33 12.99
CA GLY A 55 19.95 -13.17 13.86
C GLY A 55 18.77 -12.45 14.52
N CYS A 56 18.53 -11.18 14.19
CA CYS A 56 17.41 -10.39 14.72
C CYS A 56 16.23 -10.25 13.74
N PHE A 57 16.26 -10.89 12.58
CA PHE A 57 15.22 -10.80 11.54
C PHE A 57 15.00 -12.14 10.85
N ARG A 58 13.82 -12.33 10.27
CA ARG A 58 13.55 -13.42 9.31
C ARG A 58 14.13 -13.06 7.94
N ALA A 59 14.60 -14.03 7.16
CA ALA A 59 15.16 -13.78 5.83
C ALA A 59 14.20 -12.95 4.94
N GLY A 60 14.73 -11.87 4.35
CA GLY A 60 13.98 -10.89 3.57
C GLY A 60 13.39 -9.71 4.37
N PHE A 61 13.30 -9.81 5.70
CA PHE A 61 12.73 -8.79 6.60
C PHE A 61 13.80 -7.97 7.35
N ASN A 62 15.04 -7.96 6.86
CA ASN A 62 16.10 -7.17 7.49
C ASN A 62 15.85 -5.67 7.34
N LEU A 63 16.12 -4.92 8.41
CA LEU A 63 15.98 -3.47 8.47
C LEU A 63 17.35 -2.79 8.64
N THR A 64 17.48 -1.59 8.08
CA THR A 64 18.65 -0.72 8.21
C THR A 64 18.22 0.59 8.87
N CYS A 65 18.87 1.00 9.96
CA CYS A 65 18.59 2.25 10.67
C CYS A 65 19.76 3.22 10.52
N VAL A 66 19.49 4.45 10.05
CA VAL A 66 20.51 5.44 9.69
C VAL A 66 20.25 6.74 10.46
N ASN A 67 21.28 7.31 11.09
CA ASN A 67 21.18 8.67 11.66
C ASN A 67 21.13 9.68 10.50
N GLN A 68 20.09 10.50 10.44
CA GLN A 68 19.90 11.52 9.41
C GLN A 68 20.50 12.85 9.90
N THR A 69 21.14 13.61 9.01
CA THR A 69 21.74 14.92 9.31
C THR A 69 20.70 16.03 9.23
N THR A 70 19.74 15.99 10.14
CA THR A 70 18.70 17.01 10.36
C THR A 70 18.98 17.81 11.63
N ASP A 71 18.25 18.90 11.84
CA ASP A 71 18.23 19.64 13.10
C ASP A 71 16.78 19.72 13.64
N PRO A 72 16.45 19.04 14.76
CA PRO A 72 17.30 18.11 15.51
C PRO A 72 17.58 16.80 14.73
N PRO A 73 18.65 16.04 15.06
CA PRO A 73 19.00 14.80 14.37
C PRO A 73 17.94 13.69 14.51
N THR A 74 17.40 13.22 13.39
CA THR A 74 16.44 12.10 13.33
C THR A 74 17.13 10.77 13.00
N ARG A 75 16.37 9.69 13.02
CA ARG A 75 16.78 8.38 12.47
C ARG A 75 15.77 7.94 11.43
N GLY A 76 16.26 7.62 10.24
CA GLY A 76 15.47 6.98 9.18
C GLY A 76 15.59 5.47 9.28
N LEU A 77 14.45 4.79 9.24
CA LEU A 77 14.38 3.35 9.08
C LEU A 77 14.25 3.01 7.59
N PHE A 78 14.91 1.96 7.12
CA PHE A 78 14.88 1.55 5.72
C PHE A 78 14.73 0.03 5.60
N LEU A 79 14.02 -0.40 4.57
CA LEU A 79 13.93 -1.81 4.20
C LEU A 79 15.26 -2.31 3.63
N GLY A 80 15.66 -3.52 4.02
CA GLY A 80 16.60 -4.34 3.28
C GLY A 80 17.99 -3.71 3.09
N ASN A 81 18.29 -3.40 1.83
CA ASN A 81 19.53 -2.81 1.36
C ASN A 81 19.69 -1.31 1.71
N GLY A 82 18.65 -0.66 2.25
CA GLY A 82 18.67 0.76 2.59
C GLY A 82 18.09 1.71 1.53
N THR A 83 17.48 1.23 0.44
CA THR A 83 16.98 2.13 -0.64
C THR A 83 15.54 2.59 -0.49
N VAL A 84 14.72 1.91 0.34
CA VAL A 84 13.31 2.27 0.58
C VAL A 84 13.14 2.69 2.04
N GLU A 85 12.86 3.97 2.28
CA GLU A 85 12.68 4.51 3.63
C GLU A 85 11.27 4.18 4.17
N VAL A 86 11.23 3.64 5.39
CA VAL A 86 10.03 3.25 6.12
C VAL A 86 9.54 4.44 6.95
N ILE A 87 8.23 4.64 6.95
CA ILE A 87 7.51 5.62 7.77
C ILE A 87 6.87 4.95 8.99
N ASP A 88 6.32 3.75 8.79
CA ASP A 88 5.58 3.00 9.81
C ASP A 88 5.52 1.50 9.48
N ILE A 89 5.36 0.65 10.51
CA ILE A 89 5.17 -0.81 10.39
C ILE A 89 3.96 -1.20 11.22
N ASP A 90 2.85 -1.47 10.53
CA ASP A 90 1.55 -1.85 11.06
C ASP A 90 1.49 -3.39 11.10
N MET A 91 1.82 -3.94 12.28
CA MET A 91 1.86 -5.37 12.52
C MET A 91 0.45 -6.01 12.48
N ASP A 92 -0.57 -5.31 13.00
CA ASP A 92 -1.96 -5.79 13.07
C ASP A 92 -2.56 -6.05 11.68
N ASN A 93 -2.35 -5.14 10.74
CA ASN A 93 -2.91 -5.23 9.38
C ASN A 93 -1.91 -5.76 8.33
N GLY A 94 -0.70 -6.15 8.75
CA GLY A 94 0.32 -6.73 7.87
C GLY A 94 0.91 -5.74 6.86
N ASN A 95 1.00 -4.44 7.21
CA ASN A 95 1.37 -3.36 6.29
C ASN A 95 2.71 -2.69 6.67
N VAL A 96 3.48 -2.24 5.68
CA VAL A 96 4.59 -1.29 5.86
C VAL A 96 4.29 -0.01 5.09
N SER A 97 4.30 1.14 5.75
CA SER A 97 4.21 2.44 5.07
C SER A 97 5.61 2.90 4.65
N VAL A 98 5.79 3.21 3.37
CA VAL A 98 7.10 3.57 2.77
C VAL A 98 7.04 4.87 1.97
N LYS A 99 8.19 5.52 1.86
CA LYS A 99 8.42 6.68 0.98
C LYS A 99 8.69 6.23 -0.46
N THR A 100 8.05 6.90 -1.41
CA THR A 100 8.18 6.66 -2.87
C THR A 100 8.47 7.96 -3.62
N PRO A 101 9.19 7.92 -4.76
CA PRO A 101 9.59 9.11 -5.50
C PRO A 101 8.42 9.77 -6.24
N ILE A 102 8.52 11.08 -6.44
CA ILE A 102 7.66 11.84 -7.36
C ILE A 102 8.44 12.06 -8.65
N VAL A 103 8.19 11.22 -9.65
CA VAL A 103 8.76 11.37 -11.00
C VAL A 103 8.17 12.64 -11.61
N THR A 104 9.03 13.53 -12.09
CA THR A 104 8.63 14.86 -12.60
C THR A 104 9.19 15.05 -14.01
N MET A 105 8.34 15.41 -14.96
CA MET A 105 8.70 15.69 -16.36
C MET A 105 8.41 17.17 -16.67
N GLU A 106 9.46 17.90 -17.00
CA GLU A 106 9.44 19.35 -17.20
C GLU A 106 8.87 19.76 -18.57
N VAL A 107 8.57 21.06 -18.70
CA VAL A 107 7.76 21.64 -19.79
C VAL A 107 8.34 21.41 -21.21
N GLY A 108 9.63 21.12 -21.32
CA GLY A 108 10.34 20.81 -22.58
C GLY A 108 10.82 19.37 -22.76
N GLU A 109 10.52 18.46 -21.82
CA GLU A 109 10.94 17.06 -21.90
C GLU A 109 9.91 16.20 -22.64
N GLU A 110 10.37 15.46 -23.65
CA GLU A 110 9.54 14.60 -24.51
C GLU A 110 9.30 13.21 -23.91
N TYR A 111 10.26 12.68 -23.15
CA TYR A 111 10.23 11.32 -22.59
C TYR A 111 10.99 11.21 -21.26
N ILE A 112 10.40 10.51 -20.29
CA ILE A 112 11.04 10.05 -19.04
C ILE A 112 10.70 8.57 -18.82
N SER A 113 11.60 7.81 -18.17
CA SER A 113 11.37 6.42 -17.77
C SER A 113 12.07 6.14 -16.44
N ASP A 114 11.35 6.32 -15.33
CA ASP A 114 11.89 6.20 -13.97
C ASP A 114 11.28 5.05 -13.16
N THR A 115 12.06 4.51 -12.23
CA THR A 115 11.60 3.49 -11.28
C THR A 115 10.77 4.15 -10.18
N LEU A 116 9.50 3.76 -10.07
CA LEU A 116 8.66 4.13 -8.93
C LEU A 116 9.07 3.34 -7.69
N ILE A 117 9.38 2.05 -7.84
CA ILE A 117 9.92 1.21 -6.75
C ILE A 117 10.52 -0.11 -7.27
N ASP A 118 11.46 -0.65 -6.51
CA ASP A 118 12.05 -1.97 -6.71
C ASP A 118 12.04 -2.77 -5.38
N LEU A 119 11.17 -3.78 -5.28
CA LEU A 119 11.12 -4.72 -4.16
C LEU A 119 11.66 -6.11 -4.55
N ARG A 120 12.47 -6.22 -5.61
CA ARG A 120 13.02 -7.52 -6.04
C ARG A 120 13.79 -8.19 -4.91
N ASN A 121 13.49 -9.48 -4.70
CA ASN A 121 14.01 -10.34 -3.62
C ASN A 121 13.50 -10.00 -2.21
N PHE A 122 12.56 -9.06 -2.05
CA PHE A 122 11.93 -8.75 -0.78
C PHE A 122 10.50 -9.34 -0.65
N PRO A 123 10.05 -9.69 0.57
CA PRO A 123 8.77 -10.33 0.85
C PRO A 123 7.61 -9.31 0.94
N PHE A 124 7.58 -8.36 0.01
CA PHE A 124 6.68 -7.19 0.01
C PHE A 124 5.96 -7.07 -1.35
N SER A 125 4.70 -6.61 -1.37
CA SER A 125 3.90 -6.41 -2.59
C SER A 125 2.98 -5.19 -2.50
N PHE A 126 2.67 -4.56 -3.64
CA PHE A 126 1.66 -3.50 -3.75
C PHE A 126 0.23 -4.03 -3.92
N ASN A 127 0.09 -5.27 -4.39
CA ASN A 127 -1.19 -5.92 -4.62
C ASN A 127 -1.04 -7.40 -4.25
N LEU A 128 -1.53 -7.77 -3.06
CA LEU A 128 -1.60 -9.15 -2.59
C LEU A 128 -2.97 -9.74 -2.94
N ALA A 129 -3.22 -9.95 -4.23
CA ALA A 129 -4.40 -10.66 -4.70
C ALA A 129 -4.43 -12.08 -4.09
N ALA A 130 -5.57 -12.47 -3.52
CA ALA A 130 -5.66 -13.56 -2.55
C ALA A 130 -5.68 -14.98 -3.17
N ASN A 131 -4.59 -15.38 -3.83
CA ASN A 131 -4.30 -16.79 -4.13
C ASN A 131 -3.85 -17.59 -2.88
N PHE A 132 -3.65 -16.91 -1.73
CA PHE A 132 -3.36 -17.53 -0.43
C PHE A 132 -4.63 -17.97 0.32
N THR A 133 -5.46 -18.78 -0.32
CA THR A 133 -6.70 -19.30 0.28
C THR A 133 -6.40 -20.36 1.35
N ASP A 134 -6.51 -20.00 2.63
CA ASP A 134 -7.00 -20.88 3.72
C ASP A 134 -7.07 -20.18 5.11
N SER A 135 -6.45 -19.00 5.31
CA SER A 135 -6.50 -18.26 6.58
C SER A 135 -6.65 -16.74 6.39
N PHE A 136 -7.44 -16.11 7.27
CA PHE A 136 -8.00 -14.77 7.04
C PHE A 136 -7.14 -13.64 7.63
N THR A 137 -6.27 -13.04 6.81
CA THR A 137 -5.73 -11.69 7.07
C THR A 137 -5.40 -11.04 5.72
N ILE A 138 -6.33 -10.27 5.16
CA ILE A 138 -6.15 -9.65 3.85
C ILE A 138 -5.43 -8.31 4.05
N SER A 139 -4.10 -8.32 4.01
CA SER A 139 -3.29 -7.10 3.91
C SER A 139 -3.57 -6.43 2.55
N LEU A 140 -4.58 -5.56 2.54
CA LEU A 140 -4.99 -4.79 1.38
C LEU A 140 -4.20 -3.47 1.36
N ALA A 141 -3.00 -3.56 0.79
CA ALA A 141 -2.18 -2.42 0.43
C ALA A 141 -2.88 -1.58 -0.67
N TYR A 142 -3.85 -0.76 -0.27
CA TYR A 142 -4.65 0.09 -1.15
C TYR A 142 -3.83 1.25 -1.72
N ASN A 143 -3.05 0.95 -2.75
CA ASN A 143 -2.27 1.93 -3.50
C ASN A 143 -2.97 2.29 -4.81
N ASP A 144 -2.77 3.54 -5.22
CA ASP A 144 -3.06 4.02 -6.56
C ASP A 144 -1.81 4.70 -7.14
N ILE A 145 -1.77 4.83 -8.47
CA ILE A 145 -0.81 5.70 -9.15
C ILE A 145 -1.55 6.96 -9.62
N PHE A 146 -0.99 8.13 -9.29
CA PHE A 146 -1.47 9.43 -9.77
C PHE A 146 -0.53 9.96 -10.84
N VAL A 147 -1.08 10.51 -11.93
CA VAL A 147 -0.32 11.36 -12.85
C VAL A 147 -1.11 12.64 -13.12
N ALA A 148 -0.50 13.78 -12.78
CA ALA A 148 -1.06 15.11 -12.96
C ALA A 148 -0.25 15.89 -14.00
N GLY A 149 -0.95 16.52 -14.95
CA GLY A 149 -0.39 17.39 -15.98
C GLY A 149 -1.08 17.25 -17.34
N CYS A 150 -0.69 18.10 -18.29
CA CYS A 150 -1.25 18.15 -19.63
C CYS A 150 -0.37 17.45 -20.68
N SER A 151 -1.03 16.85 -21.66
CA SER A 151 -0.43 16.39 -22.92
C SER A 151 0.62 15.29 -22.71
N VAL A 152 0.24 14.22 -21.99
CA VAL A 152 1.13 13.10 -21.65
C VAL A 152 0.42 11.75 -21.72
N ASN A 153 1.08 10.76 -22.33
CA ASN A 153 0.83 9.34 -22.11
C ASN A 153 1.74 8.84 -20.99
N ALA A 154 1.17 8.04 -20.10
CA ALA A 154 1.86 7.39 -18.99
C ALA A 154 1.67 5.88 -19.09
N ASP A 155 2.77 5.14 -19.25
CA ASP A 155 2.79 3.68 -19.20
C ASP A 155 3.29 3.23 -17.82
N LEU A 156 2.45 2.48 -17.09
CA LEU A 156 2.92 1.65 -15.99
C LEU A 156 3.54 0.37 -16.58
N VAL A 157 4.81 0.09 -16.27
CA VAL A 157 5.57 -1.00 -16.88
C VAL A 157 6.17 -1.89 -15.80
N ASP A 158 6.04 -3.20 -16.00
CA ASP A 158 6.68 -4.26 -15.22
C ASP A 158 8.19 -4.27 -15.49
N LEU A 159 9.00 -4.04 -14.46
CA LEU A 159 10.47 -3.89 -14.60
C LEU A 159 11.19 -5.18 -15.04
N ALA A 160 10.70 -6.36 -14.65
CA ALA A 160 11.42 -7.63 -14.91
C ALA A 160 11.14 -8.20 -16.30
N THR A 161 9.94 -7.97 -16.83
CA THR A 161 9.49 -8.42 -18.16
C THR A 161 9.50 -7.31 -19.21
N ASN A 162 9.67 -6.06 -18.79
CA ASN A 162 9.58 -4.84 -19.61
C ASN A 162 8.23 -4.68 -20.34
N LYS A 163 7.16 -5.28 -19.82
CA LYS A 163 5.81 -5.20 -20.40
C LYS A 163 5.03 -4.04 -19.80
N THR A 164 4.35 -3.27 -20.65
CA THR A 164 3.32 -2.33 -20.19
C THR A 164 2.18 -3.10 -19.52
N ILE A 165 1.93 -2.79 -18.25
CA ILE A 165 0.80 -3.27 -17.46
C ILE A 165 -0.46 -2.50 -17.89
N GLN A 166 -0.36 -1.17 -17.95
CA GLN A 166 -1.44 -0.29 -18.40
C GLN A 166 -0.89 1.05 -18.90
N THR A 167 -1.50 1.57 -19.98
CA THR A 167 -1.32 2.93 -20.49
C THR A 167 -2.50 3.80 -20.07
N PHE A 168 -2.25 5.08 -19.78
CA PHE A 168 -3.29 6.09 -19.52
C PHE A 168 -2.81 7.48 -19.96
N SER A 169 -3.75 8.36 -20.33
CA SER A 169 -3.45 9.61 -21.06
C SER A 169 -4.02 10.82 -20.34
N ALA A 170 -3.17 11.65 -19.73
CA ALA A 170 -3.63 12.86 -19.05
C ALA A 170 -3.74 14.03 -20.06
N THR A 171 -4.98 14.33 -20.44
CA THR A 171 -5.34 15.42 -21.35
C THR A 171 -6.13 16.51 -20.61
N CYS A 172 -5.79 17.77 -20.85
CA CYS A 172 -6.41 18.92 -20.18
C CYS A 172 -7.72 19.37 -20.87
N TYR A 173 -8.59 18.40 -21.17
CA TYR A 173 -9.98 18.62 -21.59
C TYR A 173 -10.92 18.30 -20.41
N PRO A 174 -12.05 19.00 -20.24
CA PRO A 174 -12.87 18.91 -19.01
C PRO A 174 -13.36 17.50 -18.64
N ASN A 175 -13.57 16.60 -19.61
CA ASN A 175 -14.18 15.28 -19.44
C ASN A 175 -13.39 14.21 -20.25
N SER A 176 -12.13 13.91 -19.90
CA SER A 176 -11.25 13.13 -20.83
C SER A 176 -10.33 12.04 -20.27
N CYS A 177 -10.32 11.73 -18.97
CA CYS A 177 -9.58 10.56 -18.44
C CYS A 177 -10.45 9.28 -18.47
N SER A 178 -10.42 8.56 -19.59
CA SER A 178 -10.83 7.14 -19.62
C SER A 178 -9.81 6.27 -18.84
N PRO A 179 -10.21 5.14 -18.20
CA PRO A 179 -11.46 4.41 -18.42
C PRO A 179 -12.41 4.28 -17.20
N HIS A 180 -12.23 5.02 -16.09
CA HIS A 180 -13.25 5.07 -15.03
C HIS A 180 -13.20 6.38 -14.22
N GLU A 181 -14.22 7.23 -14.38
CA GLU A 181 -14.33 8.53 -13.69
C GLU A 181 -15.04 8.40 -12.34
N PHE A 182 -14.51 9.06 -11.29
CA PHE A 182 -15.28 9.46 -10.11
C PHE A 182 -14.62 10.64 -9.39
N TRP A 183 -15.20 11.84 -9.56
CA TRP A 183 -14.92 13.15 -8.90
C TRP A 183 -13.46 13.59 -8.73
N ASP A 184 -13.04 14.60 -9.49
CA ASP A 184 -13.06 15.98 -8.99
C ASP A 184 -12.75 17.00 -10.10
N SER A 185 -13.48 18.12 -10.13
CA SER A 185 -13.31 19.19 -11.13
C SER A 185 -12.11 20.09 -10.86
N PHE A 186 -10.89 19.56 -10.97
CA PHE A 186 -9.66 20.35 -10.77
C PHE A 186 -9.31 21.28 -11.94
N GLY A 187 -9.84 21.04 -13.15
CA GLY A 187 -9.50 21.81 -14.36
C GLY A 187 -8.08 21.62 -14.88
N MET A 188 -7.23 20.97 -14.10
CA MET A 188 -5.93 20.42 -14.49
C MET A 188 -6.14 18.96 -14.89
N GLY A 189 -5.55 18.52 -16.00
CA GLY A 189 -5.59 17.11 -16.39
C GLY A 189 -4.88 16.27 -15.35
N TYR A 190 -5.53 15.23 -14.86
CA TYR A 190 -4.92 14.18 -14.05
C TYR A 190 -5.67 12.88 -14.29
N CYS A 191 -4.95 11.77 -14.41
CA CYS A 191 -5.56 10.44 -14.38
C CYS A 191 -5.03 9.65 -13.17
N ARG A 192 -5.86 8.74 -12.67
CA ARG A 192 -5.59 7.88 -11.50
C ARG A 192 -5.74 6.42 -11.94
N PHE A 193 -4.75 5.59 -11.64
CA PHE A 193 -4.81 4.15 -11.82
C PHE A 193 -5.00 3.44 -10.48
N TYR A 194 -6.12 2.71 -10.36
CA TYR A 194 -6.48 1.94 -9.17
C TYR A 194 -5.78 0.58 -9.19
N MET A 195 -4.71 0.41 -8.41
CA MET A 195 -3.89 -0.82 -8.51
C MET A 195 -4.69 -2.07 -8.10
N TYR A 196 -5.62 -1.92 -7.14
CA TYR A 196 -6.47 -3.01 -6.64
C TYR A 196 -7.46 -3.57 -7.67
N SER A 197 -7.81 -2.83 -8.73
CA SER A 197 -8.75 -3.34 -9.76
C SER A 197 -8.06 -4.13 -10.88
N SER A 198 -6.73 -4.19 -10.86
CA SER A 198 -5.95 -4.98 -11.80
C SER A 198 -5.84 -6.45 -11.37
N ASN A 199 -6.24 -7.36 -12.24
CA ASN A 199 -6.01 -8.81 -12.09
C ASN A 199 -4.53 -9.21 -12.32
N THR A 200 -3.59 -8.35 -11.91
CA THR A 200 -2.15 -8.56 -12.11
C THR A 200 -1.54 -9.05 -10.81
N GLU A 201 -1.18 -10.34 -10.79
CA GLU A 201 -0.61 -10.97 -9.61
C GLU A 201 0.77 -10.38 -9.27
N ASN A 202 0.97 -9.99 -8.00
CA ASN A 202 2.27 -9.66 -7.41
C ASN A 202 3.06 -8.52 -8.09
N LEU A 203 2.44 -7.34 -8.22
CA LEU A 203 3.14 -6.10 -8.55
C LEU A 203 4.19 -5.76 -7.47
N THR A 204 5.45 -6.06 -7.77
CA THR A 204 6.60 -5.96 -6.82
C THR A 204 7.75 -5.09 -7.34
N PHE A 205 7.73 -4.68 -8.61
CA PHE A 205 8.72 -3.79 -9.20
C PHE A 205 8.07 -2.99 -10.33
N LEU A 206 8.07 -1.66 -10.22
CA LEU A 206 7.28 -0.79 -11.08
C LEU A 206 8.13 0.38 -11.57
N LEU A 207 8.10 0.62 -12.88
CA LEU A 207 8.59 1.84 -13.50
C LEU A 207 7.44 2.55 -14.21
N ILE A 208 7.55 3.87 -14.36
CA ILE A 208 6.63 4.66 -15.16
C ILE A 208 7.36 5.32 -16.33
N ARG A 209 6.80 5.19 -17.53
CA ARG A 209 7.22 5.94 -18.70
C ARG A 209 6.27 7.10 -18.90
N LEU A 210 6.78 8.31 -19.02
CA LEU A 210 6.02 9.48 -19.40
C LEU A 210 6.46 9.87 -20.81
N THR A 211 5.53 10.04 -21.73
CA THR A 211 5.79 10.43 -23.12
C THR A 211 4.85 11.58 -23.49
N ARG A 212 5.38 12.68 -24.05
CA ARG A 212 4.55 13.80 -24.48
C ARG A 212 3.64 13.41 -25.64
N LEU A 213 2.39 13.87 -25.58
CA LEU A 213 1.45 13.79 -26.69
C LEU A 213 1.74 14.90 -27.70
N ASN A 214 1.74 14.56 -28.99
CA ASN A 214 1.91 15.52 -30.05
C ASN A 214 0.74 16.51 -30.10
N GLN A 215 1.00 17.78 -29.80
CA GLN A 215 -0.03 18.79 -29.66
C GLN A 215 -0.70 19.15 -30.99
N THR A 216 0.01 19.02 -32.12
CA THR A 216 -0.55 19.37 -33.44
C THR A 216 -1.58 18.37 -33.95
N GLU A 217 -1.54 17.12 -33.50
CA GLU A 217 -2.47 16.06 -33.94
C GLU A 217 -3.77 16.03 -33.12
N HIS A 218 -3.74 16.55 -31.89
CA HIS A 218 -4.84 16.45 -30.93
C HIS A 218 -5.43 17.80 -30.47
N HIS A 219 -5.01 18.92 -31.07
CA HIS A 219 -5.39 20.28 -30.65
C HIS A 219 -5.18 20.53 -29.13
N LEU A 220 -4.13 19.95 -28.55
CA LEU A 220 -3.90 20.00 -27.10
C LEU A 220 -3.31 21.35 -26.69
N PHE A 221 -4.07 22.10 -25.91
CA PHE A 221 -3.62 23.38 -25.37
C PHE A 221 -2.73 23.16 -24.13
N ASN A 222 -1.50 23.64 -24.24
CA ASN A 222 -0.44 23.72 -23.21
C ASN A 222 0.31 22.40 -22.89
N THR A 223 1.64 22.51 -22.84
CA THR A 223 2.49 21.63 -22.03
C THR A 223 2.46 22.14 -20.59
N SER A 224 2.40 21.23 -19.62
CA SER A 224 2.65 21.55 -18.21
C SER A 224 3.80 20.70 -17.70
N ILE A 225 4.34 21.05 -16.53
CA ILE A 225 5.05 20.08 -15.70
C ILE A 225 4.09 18.90 -15.45
N VAL A 226 4.59 17.68 -15.58
CA VAL A 226 3.85 16.46 -15.24
C VAL A 226 4.48 15.85 -13.99
N LYS A 227 3.66 15.41 -13.03
CA LYS A 227 4.11 14.69 -11.83
C LYS A 227 3.42 13.34 -11.75
N ALA A 228 4.21 12.30 -11.46
CA ALA A 228 3.80 10.92 -11.42
C ALA A 228 4.31 10.24 -10.14
N PHE A 229 3.41 9.60 -9.38
CA PHE A 229 3.76 9.01 -8.08
C PHE A 229 2.79 7.90 -7.65
N ILE A 230 3.26 7.00 -6.78
CA ILE A 230 2.39 6.07 -6.03
C ILE A 230 1.95 6.77 -4.74
N TYR A 231 0.71 6.52 -4.31
CA TYR A 231 0.26 6.88 -2.96
C TYR A 231 -0.74 5.84 -2.39
N SER A 232 -0.81 5.76 -1.06
CA SER A 232 -1.80 4.98 -0.32
C SER A 232 -3.11 5.74 -0.12
N TRP A 233 -4.25 5.09 -0.37
CA TRP A 233 -5.56 5.74 -0.41
C TRP A 233 -5.94 6.50 0.87
N SER A 234 -5.48 6.05 2.03
CA SER A 234 -5.72 6.73 3.32
C SER A 234 -5.13 8.15 3.39
N ASN A 235 -4.09 8.45 2.60
CA ASN A 235 -3.41 9.74 2.55
C ASN A 235 -3.88 10.66 1.40
N PHE A 236 -4.73 10.15 0.50
CA PHE A 236 -5.13 10.77 -0.79
C PHE A 236 -5.41 12.28 -0.73
N THR A 237 -6.30 12.72 0.17
CA THR A 237 -6.93 14.05 0.07
C THR A 237 -6.05 15.20 0.56
N ARG A 238 -5.03 14.93 1.40
CA ARG A 238 -4.25 15.99 2.08
C ARG A 238 -3.12 16.52 1.20
N ASP A 239 -2.33 15.62 0.64
CA ASP A 239 -1.00 15.96 0.14
C ASP A 239 -0.97 16.12 -1.38
N ILE A 240 -1.85 15.45 -2.15
CA ILE A 240 -1.92 15.59 -3.61
C ILE A 240 -2.10 17.05 -4.04
N LYS A 241 -2.95 17.83 -3.35
CA LYS A 241 -3.13 19.27 -3.65
C LYS A 241 -1.84 20.07 -3.46
N ARG A 242 -0.98 19.66 -2.51
CA ARG A 242 0.29 20.32 -2.20
C ARG A 242 1.37 19.88 -3.19
N ILE A 243 1.43 18.59 -3.52
CA ILE A 243 2.34 18.00 -4.51
C ILE A 243 2.11 18.59 -5.91
N VAL A 244 0.85 18.60 -6.39
CA VAL A 244 0.47 19.15 -7.70
C VAL A 244 0.79 20.65 -7.78
N ASN A 245 0.47 21.42 -6.73
CA ASN A 245 0.80 22.85 -6.67
C ASN A 245 2.29 23.15 -6.41
N GLY A 246 3.15 22.14 -6.29
CA GLY A 246 4.59 22.33 -6.00
C GLY A 246 4.91 22.81 -4.58
N MET A 247 3.92 22.87 -3.69
CA MET A 247 4.07 23.17 -2.26
C MET A 247 4.63 22.00 -1.46
N GLU A 248 4.78 20.83 -2.10
CA GLU A 248 5.38 19.64 -1.54
C GLU A 248 6.34 19.03 -2.57
N THR A 249 7.61 18.95 -2.17
CA THR A 249 8.73 18.44 -2.96
C THR A 249 9.29 17.14 -2.40
N GLN A 250 8.64 16.59 -1.37
CA GLN A 250 9.09 15.39 -0.67
C GLN A 250 8.20 14.19 -1.03
N VAL A 251 8.86 13.03 -1.08
CA VAL A 251 8.38 11.67 -1.35
C VAL A 251 6.98 11.35 -0.81
N THR A 252 6.19 10.62 -1.62
CA THR A 252 4.82 10.20 -1.30
C THR A 252 4.75 8.90 -0.51
N VAL A 253 3.72 8.75 0.31
CA VAL A 253 3.50 7.56 1.15
C VAL A 253 2.73 6.49 0.40
N ALA A 254 3.34 5.32 0.23
CA ALA A 254 2.69 4.10 -0.28
C ALA A 254 2.70 3.00 0.80
N ASN A 255 1.77 2.05 0.73
CA ASN A 255 1.68 0.93 1.66
C ASN A 255 2.15 -0.36 0.97
N LEU A 256 2.85 -1.23 1.68
CA LEU A 256 3.28 -2.55 1.19
C LEU A 256 2.66 -3.65 2.05
N ALA A 257 2.05 -4.63 1.41
CA ALA A 257 1.65 -5.87 2.06
C ALA A 257 2.88 -6.78 2.24
N TRP A 258 3.09 -7.33 3.43
CA TRP A 258 4.20 -8.27 3.70
C TRP A 258 3.72 -9.71 3.89
N TYR A 259 4.53 -10.70 3.50
CA TYR A 259 4.12 -12.10 3.48
C TYR A 259 5.25 -13.11 3.73
N ILE A 260 4.95 -14.23 4.38
CA ILE A 260 5.90 -15.28 4.76
C ILE A 260 5.69 -16.53 3.88
N THR A 261 6.73 -16.99 3.18
CA THR A 261 6.63 -17.98 2.09
C THR A 261 7.24 -19.36 2.37
N ASP A 262 7.98 -19.55 3.47
CA ASP A 262 8.77 -20.79 3.72
C ASP A 262 7.90 -22.07 3.76
N TYR A 263 6.61 -21.93 4.04
CA TYR A 263 5.69 -23.05 4.24
C TYR A 263 4.41 -22.88 3.41
N THR A 264 4.32 -23.65 2.32
CA THR A 264 3.22 -23.64 1.35
C THR A 264 1.83 -24.07 1.86
N THR A 265 1.64 -24.31 3.17
CA THR A 265 0.33 -24.64 3.75
C THR A 265 0.15 -24.12 5.17
N TYR A 266 -1.04 -23.58 5.46
CA TYR A 266 -1.47 -23.11 6.79
C TYR A 266 -1.24 -24.14 7.91
N LYS A 267 -1.46 -25.44 7.61
CA LYS A 267 -1.22 -26.57 8.55
C LYS A 267 0.26 -26.81 8.92
N LYS A 268 1.21 -26.17 8.24
CA LYS A 268 2.62 -26.12 8.66
C LYS A 268 2.92 -24.87 9.50
N ALA A 269 2.44 -23.70 9.07
CA ALA A 269 2.56 -22.45 9.82
C ALA A 269 1.99 -22.56 11.24
N ASN A 270 0.73 -22.98 11.36
CA ASN A 270 0.00 -23.07 12.64
C ASN A 270 0.57 -24.12 13.62
N LYS A 271 1.47 -25.02 13.19
CA LYS A 271 2.16 -25.94 14.12
C LYS A 271 3.30 -25.28 14.88
N ASN A 272 3.78 -24.14 14.38
CA ASN A 272 5.09 -23.58 14.71
C ASN A 272 4.99 -22.07 14.99
N MET A 273 3.86 -21.61 15.54
CA MET A 273 3.56 -20.19 15.78
C MET A 273 4.74 -19.41 16.38
N ILE A 274 5.43 -19.93 17.40
CA ILE A 274 6.57 -19.26 18.08
C ILE A 274 7.84 -19.10 17.18
N THR A 275 7.84 -19.68 15.97
CA THR A 275 8.88 -19.52 14.92
C THR A 275 8.34 -18.94 13.61
N TYR A 276 7.05 -18.62 13.59
CA TYR A 276 6.35 -17.90 12.53
C TYR A 276 6.11 -16.43 12.94
N ALA A 277 5.87 -16.27 14.24
CA ALA A 277 6.01 -15.10 15.09
C ALA A 277 7.32 -14.36 14.83
#